data_AF-A0A5K1HDN2-F1
#
_entry.id   AF-A0A5K1HDN2-F1
#
_cell.length_a   1.000
_cell.length_b   1.000
_cell.length_c   1.000
_cell.angle_alpha   90.00
_cell.angle_beta   90.00
_cell.angle_gamma   90.00
#
_symmetry.space_group_name_H-M   'P 1'
#
loop_
_entity.id
_entity.type
_entity.pdbx_description
1 polymer ?
#
loop_
_entity_poly.entity_id
_entity_poly.type
_entity_poly.pdbx_seq_one_letter_code
_entity_poly.pdbx_strand_id
1 'polypeptide(L)' 'LYVIMETLGGGNLFEHLIKRKTGLTVEEIKKIMASILRGLAELEANNIVHRDIKLENLMLR' A
#
# COMPACT_ATOMS: atom_id res chain seq x y z
N LEU A 1 -1.06 -20.56 13.10
CA LEU A 1 -2.27 -19.98 12.49
C LEU A 1 -1.97 -19.73 11.03
N TYR A 2 -2.85 -20.14 10.12
CA TYR A 2 -2.70 -19.88 8.68
C TYR A 2 -3.87 -19.02 8.21
N VAL A 3 -3.58 -18.02 7.38
CA VAL A 3 -4.58 -17.13 6.75
C VAL A 3 -4.37 -17.22 5.24
N ILE A 4 -5.43 -17.51 4.49
CA ILE A 4 -5.41 -17.60 3.02
C ILE A 4 -6.03 -16.31 2.46
N MET A 5 -5.38 -15.69 1.48
CA MET A 5 -5.71 -14.37 0.93
C MET A 5 -5.57 -14.36 -0.60
N GLU A 6 -6.05 -13.30 -1.28
CA GLU A 6 -5.76 -13.10 -2.70
C GLU A 6 -4.25 -12.99 -2.95
N THR A 7 -3.76 -13.57 -4.04
CA THR A 7 -2.36 -13.42 -4.44
C THR A 7 -2.19 -12.12 -5.23
N LEU A 8 -1.28 -11.25 -4.78
CA LEU A 8 -0.97 -9.97 -5.41
C LEU A 8 0.42 -10.05 -6.07
N GLY A 9 0.48 -9.87 -7.39
CA GLY A 9 1.69 -10.12 -8.18
C GLY A 9 2.68 -8.94 -8.23
N GLY A 10 2.25 -7.74 -7.83
CA GLY A 10 3.05 -6.52 -7.89
C GLY A 10 4.08 -6.33 -6.77
N GLY A 11 4.12 -7.23 -5.78
CA GLY A 11 4.97 -7.09 -4.58
C GLY A 11 4.51 -5.95 -3.66
N ASN A 12 5.39 -5.48 -2.78
CA ASN A 12 5.12 -4.32 -1.93
C ASN A 12 5.65 -3.01 -2.53
N LEU A 13 5.12 -1.89 -2.03
CA LEU A 13 5.48 -0.55 -2.51
C LEU A 13 6.96 -0.22 -2.28
N PHE A 14 7.55 -0.72 -1.19
CA PHE A 14 8.97 -0.52 -0.90
C PHE A 14 9.88 -1.12 -2.00
N GLU A 15 9.64 -2.37 -2.38
CA GLU A 15 10.37 -3.02 -3.47
C GLU A 15 10.17 -2.30 -4.81
N HIS A 16 8.95 -1.84 -5.09
CA HIS A 16 8.66 -1.09 -6.31
C HIS A 16 9.49 0.21 -6.38
N LEU A 17 9.59 0.93 -5.26
CA LEU A 17 10.38 2.16 -5.18
C LEU A 17 11.88 1.91 -5.34
N ILE A 18 12.42 0.85 -4.73
CA ILE A 18 13.84 0.51 -4.85
C ILE A 18 14.22 0.09 -6.27
N LYS A 19 13.37 -0.71 -6.92
CA LYS A 19 13.61 -1.16 -8.30
C LYS A 19 13.57 -0.01 -9.30
N ARG A 20 12.87 1.08 -8.98
CA ARG A 20 12.69 2.24 -9.86
C ARG A 20 13.77 3.31 -9.63
N LYS A 21 14.79 3.31 -10.49
CA LYS A 21 15.92 4.27 -10.42
C LYS A 21 15.56 5.74 -10.60
N THR A 22 14.43 6.03 -11.26
CA THR A 22 14.01 7.40 -11.61
C THR A 22 13.13 8.07 -10.55
N GLY A 23 12.77 7.35 -9.48
CA GLY A 23 11.77 7.82 -8.51
C GLY A 23 10.36 7.91 -9.10
N LEU A 24 9.41 8.39 -8.31
CA LEU A 24 8.02 8.61 -8.72
C LEU A 24 7.79 10.05 -9.15
N THR A 25 6.93 10.22 -10.15
CA THR A 25 6.37 11.53 -10.47
C THR A 25 5.35 11.96 -9.42
N VAL A 26 5.09 13.27 -9.33
CA VAL A 26 4.06 13.82 -8.43
C VAL A 26 2.69 13.20 -8.69
N GLU A 27 2.36 12.91 -9.95
CA GLU A 27 1.08 12.33 -10.33
C GLU A 27 0.94 10.88 -9.84
N GLU A 28 2.01 10.09 -9.90
CA GLU A 28 2.02 8.74 -9.35
C GLU A 28 1.90 8.74 -7.82
N ILE A 29 2.61 9.66 -7.16
CA ILE A 29 2.52 9.84 -5.70
C ILE A 29 1.07 10.16 -5.31
N LYS A 30 0.40 11.09 -6.02
CA LYS A 30 -1.00 11.42 -5.76
C LYS A 30 -1.91 10.20 -5.86
N LYS A 31 -1.73 9.37 -6.90
CA LYS A 31 -2.54 8.15 -7.10
C LYS A 31 -2.32 7.11 -6.00
N ILE A 32 -1.07 6.92 -5.58
CA ILE A 32 -0.71 6.02 -4.49
C ILE A 32 -1.31 6.52 -3.18
N MET A 33 -1.11 7.80 -2.84
CA MET A 33 -1.63 8.40 -1.61
C MET A 33 -3.16 8.37 -1.56
N ALA A 34 -3.85 8.66 -2.67
CA ALA A 34 -5.30 8.57 -2.73
C ALA A 34 -5.80 7.14 -2.46
N SER A 35 -5.05 6.11 -2.86
CA SER A 35 -5.42 4.72 -2.61
C SER A 35 -5.17 4.32 -1.15
N ILE A 36 -4.03 4.73 -0.58
CA ILE A 36 -3.72 4.52 0.84
C ILE A 36 -4.76 5.20 1.72
N LEU A 37 -5.05 6.48 1.48
CA LEU A 37 -6.00 7.26 2.27
C LEU A 37 -7.42 6.70 2.21
N ARG A 38 -7.85 6.19 1.05
CA ARG A 38 -9.14 5.49 0.94
C ARG A 38 -9.18 4.23 1.80
N GLY A 39 -8.11 3.43 1.79
CA GLY A 39 -8.02 2.25 2.65
C GLY A 39 -8.02 2.61 4.14
N LEU A 40 -7.32 3.68 4.53
CA LEU A 40 -7.31 4.15 5.92
C LEU A 40 -8.67 4.70 6.38
N ALA A 41 -9.37 5.44 5.51
CA ALA A 41 -10.72 5.91 5.80
C ALA A 41 -11.69 4.76 6.04
N GLU A 42 -11.56 3.66 5.29
CA GLU A 42 -12.36 2.44 5.52
C GLU A 42 -12.02 1.78 6.86
N LEU A 43 -10.74 1.69 7.22
CA LEU A 43 -10.33 1.16 8.54
C LEU A 43 -10.90 2.03 9.68
N GLU A 44 -10.80 3.35 9.56
CA GLU A 44 -11.33 4.31 10.53
C GLU A 44 -12.84 4.18 10.70
N ALA A 45 -13.59 4.10 9.59
CA ALA A 45 -15.04 3.90 9.61
C ALA A 45 -15.48 2.63 10.35
N ASN A 46 -14.60 1.61 10.38
CA ASN A 46 -14.82 0.35 11.08
C ASN A 46 -14.16 0.29 12.48
N ASN A 47 -13.66 1.42 13.01
CA ASN A 47 -12.93 1.52 14.28
C ASN A 47 -11.69 0.60 14.36
N ILE A 48 -11.01 0.37 13.23
CA ILE A 48 -9.81 -0.46 13.14
C ILE A 48 -8.57 0.44 13.03
N VAL A 49 -7.58 0.20 13.88
CA VAL A 49 -6.26 0.83 13.77
C VAL A 49 -5.25 -0.18 13.23
N HIS A 50 -4.64 0.11 12.07
CA HIS A 50 -3.67 -0.81 11.46
C HIS A 50 -2.40 -1.00 12.33
N ARG A 51 -1.92 0.06 13.00
CA ARG A 51 -0.73 0.09 13.90
C ARG A 51 0.64 -0.21 13.27
N ASP A 52 0.71 -0.53 11.98
CA ASP A 52 1.97 -0.86 11.29
C ASP A 52 1.93 -0.38 9.84
N ILE A 53 1.56 0.89 9.65
CA ILE A 53 1.50 1.50 8.33
C ILE A 53 2.93 1.83 7.90
N LYS A 54 3.42 1.11 6.88
CA LYS A 54 4.73 1.29 6.26
C LYS A 54 4.71 0.74 4.82
N LEU A 55 5.72 1.08 4.03
CA LEU A 55 5.76 0.77 2.60
C LEU A 55 5.79 -0.74 2.30
N GLU A 56 6.35 -1.52 3.21
CA GLU A 56 6.48 -2.98 3.15
C GLU A 56 5.13 -3.68 3.34
N ASN A 57 4.17 -3.03 4.00
CA ASN A 57 2.82 -3.56 4.23
C ASN A 57 1.79 -3.05 3.21
N LEU A 58 2.22 -2.32 2.18
CA LEU A 58 1.37 -1.82 1.10
C LEU A 58 1.60 -2.66 -0.16
N MET A 59 0.64 -3.51 -0.48
CA MET A 59 0.74 -4.46 -1.60
C MET A 59 0.21 -3.86 -2.90
N LEU A 60 0.84 -4.21 -4.02
CA LEU A 60 0.46 -3.79 -5.37
C LEU A 60 -0.16 -4.97 -6.13
N ARG A 61 -1.24 -4.71 -6.88
CA ARG A 61 -1.87 -5.71 -7.77
C ARG A 61 -0.98 -6.02 -8.95
#